data_AF-A0A853F374-F1
#
_entry.id   AF-A0A853F374-F1
#
_cell.length_a   1.000
_cell.length_b   1.000
_cell.length_c   1.000
_cell.angle_alpha   90.00
_cell.angle_beta   90.00
_cell.angle_gamma   90.00
#
_symmetry.space_group_name_H-M   'P 1'
#
loop_
_entity.id
_entity.type
_entity.pdbx_description
1 polymer ?
#
loop_
_entity_poly.entity_id
_entity_poly.type
_entity_poly.pdbx_seq_one_letter_code
_entity_poly.pdbx_strand_id
1 'polypeptide(L)'
;MKRTILFLVLMSMLGITKASTDNRYHLGFNDAEKAEFLSEMRQMLTSIQQITLGIGTGNKAMIIKAARYSGNRMARATPQSVKDKTPVSFEQIGGPTHMLFEALAINAAEVDENDADELKDLAELTGELMRNCLACHAAFTVN
;
A
#
# COMPACT_ATOMS: atom_id res chain seq x y z
N MET A 1 -0.90 67.65 -29.18
CA MET A 1 -2.07 67.83 -28.29
C MET A 1 -2.71 66.47 -28.00
N LYS A 2 -2.89 66.16 -26.71
CA LYS A 2 -3.86 65.21 -26.11
C LYS A 2 -3.66 63.71 -26.43
N ARG A 3 -3.11 62.94 -25.46
CA ARG A 3 -3.83 62.05 -24.51
C ARG A 3 -4.66 61.03 -25.27
N THR A 4 -4.41 59.72 -25.21
CA THR A 4 -4.85 58.77 -24.16
C THR A 4 -4.52 57.40 -24.78
N ILE A 5 -3.91 56.41 -24.13
CA ILE A 5 -4.58 55.31 -23.43
C ILE A 5 -3.46 54.44 -22.86
N LEU A 6 -3.32 54.48 -21.54
CA LEU A 6 -2.62 53.50 -20.72
C LEU A 6 -3.57 52.31 -20.59
N PHE A 7 -3.38 51.21 -21.33
CA PHE A 7 -4.15 49.98 -21.09
C PHE A 7 -3.36 48.75 -21.48
N LEU A 8 -3.21 47.85 -20.50
CA LEU A 8 -2.83 46.44 -20.60
C LEU A 8 -1.42 46.19 -21.17
N VAL A 9 -0.54 45.43 -20.52
CA VAL A 9 -0.75 44.03 -20.20
C VAL A 9 0.03 43.72 -18.92
N LEU A 10 -0.68 43.57 -17.80
CA LEU A 10 -0.21 42.74 -16.70
C LEU A 10 -0.21 41.32 -17.25
N MET A 11 0.95 40.85 -17.74
CA MET A 11 1.11 39.51 -18.27
C MET A 11 1.06 38.57 -17.07
N SER A 12 -0.17 38.18 -16.73
CA SER A 12 -0.50 37.20 -15.73
C SER A 12 0.43 36.01 -15.88
N MET A 13 1.24 35.79 -14.85
CA MET A 13 1.85 34.50 -14.53
C MET A 13 0.71 33.51 -14.21
N LEU A 14 -0.09 33.16 -15.21
CA LEU A 14 -0.86 31.92 -15.20
C LEU A 14 0.14 30.84 -15.53
N GLY A 15 0.94 30.48 -14.52
CA GLY A 15 1.50 29.14 -14.48
C GLY A 15 0.32 28.18 -14.48
N ILE A 16 -0.09 27.75 -15.67
CA ILE A 16 -0.93 26.58 -15.82
C ILE A 16 -0.05 25.43 -15.36
N THR A 17 -0.04 25.18 -14.06
CA THR A 17 0.37 23.88 -13.54
C THR A 17 -0.65 22.91 -14.14
N LYS A 18 -0.25 22.24 -15.24
CA LYS A 18 -1.00 21.11 -15.77
C LYS A 18 -1.19 20.17 -14.58
N ALA A 19 -2.42 20.09 -14.07
CA ALA A 19 -2.74 19.19 -12.98
C ALA A 19 -2.20 17.82 -13.38
N SER A 20 -1.42 17.21 -12.50
CA SER A 20 -0.96 15.84 -12.69
C SER A 20 -2.21 14.99 -12.92
N THR A 21 -2.42 14.53 -14.16
CA THR A 21 -3.46 13.56 -14.48
C THR A 21 -2.94 12.25 -13.93
N ASP A 22 -3.29 11.97 -12.68
CA ASP A 22 -3.00 10.69 -12.07
C ASP A 22 -3.46 9.57 -13.02
N ASN A 23 -2.50 8.82 -13.56
CA ASN A 23 -2.77 7.83 -14.61
C ASN A 23 -3.12 6.45 -14.02
N ARG A 24 -3.31 6.37 -12.70
CA ARG A 24 -3.70 5.15 -12.01
C ARG A 24 -5.14 4.77 -12.33
N TYR A 25 -5.42 3.48 -12.32
CA TYR A 25 -6.77 2.94 -12.47
C TYR A 25 -7.60 3.27 -11.23
N HIS A 26 -8.72 3.99 -11.41
CA HIS A 26 -9.65 4.33 -10.34
C HIS A 26 -10.56 3.13 -10.04
N LEU A 27 -10.57 2.66 -8.80
CA LEU A 27 -11.36 1.50 -8.38
C LEU A 27 -12.88 1.78 -8.25
N GLY A 28 -13.29 3.05 -8.30
CA GLY A 28 -14.71 3.42 -8.34
C GLY A 28 -15.48 3.07 -7.05
N PHE A 29 -14.79 3.10 -5.91
CA PHE A 29 -15.40 2.83 -4.61
C PHE A 29 -16.31 3.99 -4.19
N ASN A 30 -17.45 3.66 -3.57
CA ASN A 30 -18.24 4.64 -2.83
C ASN A 30 -17.54 4.98 -1.50
N ASP A 31 -18.08 5.94 -0.75
CA ASP A 31 -17.43 6.42 0.48
C ASP A 31 -17.25 5.32 1.55
N ALA A 32 -18.21 4.41 1.69
CA ALA A 32 -18.14 3.31 2.65
C ALA A 32 -17.08 2.27 2.25
N GLU A 33 -17.06 1.86 0.98
CA GLU A 33 -16.06 0.95 0.42
C GLU A 33 -14.65 1.56 0.50
N LYS A 34 -14.51 2.85 0.19
CA LYS A 34 -13.26 3.60 0.32
C LYS A 34 -12.76 3.61 1.76
N ALA A 35 -13.64 3.91 2.70
CA ALA A 35 -13.28 3.98 4.11
C ALA A 35 -12.79 2.62 4.62
N GLU A 36 -13.50 1.54 4.27
CA GLU A 36 -13.13 0.16 4.64
C GLU A 36 -11.80 -0.25 4.01
N PHE A 37 -11.66 -0.09 2.69
CA PHE A 37 -10.45 -0.45 1.96
C PHE A 37 -9.22 0.30 2.49
N LEU A 38 -9.33 1.61 2.70
CA LEU A 38 -8.22 2.40 3.27
C LEU A 38 -7.93 2.05 4.72
N SER A 39 -8.89 1.48 5.46
CA SER A 39 -8.67 0.92 6.78
C SER A 39 -7.81 -0.34 6.73
N GLU A 40 -8.12 -1.25 5.80
CA GLU A 40 -7.30 -2.43 5.53
C GLU A 40 -5.88 -2.04 5.10
N MET A 41 -5.73 -1.04 4.22
CA MET A 41 -4.40 -0.55 3.81
C MET A 41 -3.58 0.04 4.98
N ARG A 42 -4.21 0.80 5.88
CA ARG A 42 -3.56 1.29 7.11
C ARG A 42 -3.12 0.14 8.02
N GLN A 43 -3.92 -0.92 8.08
CA GLN A 43 -3.59 -2.11 8.85
C GLN A 43 -2.46 -2.92 8.23
N MET A 44 -2.38 -3.03 6.90
CA MET A 44 -1.22 -3.64 6.22
C MET A 44 0.06 -2.86 6.49
N LEU A 45 0.01 -1.53 6.46
CA LEU A 45 1.15 -0.69 6.83
C LEU A 45 1.56 -0.91 8.30
N THR A 46 0.58 -1.05 9.20
CA THR A 46 0.84 -1.40 10.61
C THR A 46 1.53 -2.75 10.73
N SER A 47 1.10 -3.75 9.95
CA SER A 47 1.74 -5.07 9.92
C SER A 47 3.19 -4.97 9.47
N ILE A 48 3.49 -4.23 8.40
CA ILE A 48 4.89 -4.01 7.95
C ILE A 48 5.72 -3.38 9.06
N GLN A 49 5.23 -2.31 9.68
CA GLN A 49 5.96 -1.63 10.74
C GLN A 49 6.28 -2.57 11.92
N GLN A 50 5.33 -3.40 12.34
CA GLN A 50 5.53 -4.36 13.42
C GLN A 50 6.43 -5.54 13.02
N ILE A 51 6.37 -5.99 11.77
CA ILE A 51 7.28 -7.02 11.24
C ILE A 51 8.72 -6.48 11.24
N THR A 52 8.95 -5.30 10.67
CA THR A 52 10.27 -4.66 10.65
C THR A 52 10.82 -4.43 12.06
N LEU A 53 9.98 -3.95 12.99
CA LEU A 53 10.37 -3.80 14.39
C LEU A 53 10.71 -5.16 15.02
N GLY A 54 9.86 -6.16 14.82
CA GLY A 54 10.06 -7.50 15.33
C GLY A 54 11.35 -8.13 14.83
N ILE A 55 11.70 -7.95 13.56
CA ILE A 55 12.99 -8.37 13.00
C ILE A 55 14.14 -7.67 13.72
N GLY A 56 14.07 -6.33 13.84
CA GLY A 56 15.13 -5.53 14.47
C GLY A 56 15.31 -5.80 15.98
N THR A 57 14.30 -6.35 16.65
CA THR A 57 14.35 -6.67 18.08
C THR A 57 14.37 -8.17 18.38
N GLY A 58 14.44 -9.04 17.36
CA GLY A 58 14.35 -10.50 17.53
C GLY A 58 13.02 -10.99 18.13
N ASN A 59 11.92 -10.23 17.97
CA ASN A 59 10.62 -10.59 18.55
C ASN A 59 9.75 -11.36 17.53
N LYS A 60 9.95 -12.69 17.45
CA LYS A 60 9.18 -13.54 16.51
C LYS A 60 7.68 -13.48 16.72
N ALA A 61 7.21 -13.39 17.96
CA ALA A 61 5.77 -13.36 18.27
C ALA A 61 5.08 -12.11 17.69
N MET A 62 5.79 -10.97 17.70
CA MET A 62 5.32 -9.74 17.06
C MET A 62 5.22 -9.90 15.54
N ILE A 63 6.24 -10.47 14.90
CA ILE A 63 6.25 -10.75 13.46
C ILE A 63 5.06 -11.63 13.08
N ILE A 64 4.90 -12.78 13.73
CA ILE A 64 3.84 -13.75 13.44
C ILE A 64 2.46 -13.12 13.60
N LYS A 65 2.22 -12.40 14.70
CA LYS A 65 0.91 -11.76 14.96
C LYS A 65 0.58 -10.72 13.90
N ALA A 66 1.53 -9.85 13.56
CA ALA A 66 1.36 -8.81 12.57
C ALA A 66 1.13 -9.39 11.16
N ALA A 67 1.92 -10.39 10.79
CA ALA A 67 1.85 -11.07 9.51
C ALA A 67 0.51 -11.82 9.33
N ARG A 68 0.07 -12.61 10.31
CA ARG A 68 -1.24 -13.30 10.28
C ARG A 68 -2.42 -12.36 10.16
N TYR A 69 -2.34 -11.15 10.71
CA TYR A 69 -3.43 -10.19 10.61
C TYR A 69 -3.68 -9.82 9.14
N SER A 70 -2.61 -9.44 8.42
CA SER A 70 -2.66 -8.96 7.05
C SER A 70 -2.52 -10.07 6.00
N GLY A 71 -2.33 -11.33 6.42
CA GLY A 71 -2.37 -12.49 5.55
C GLY A 71 -3.78 -12.88 5.13
N ASN A 72 -4.02 -14.18 4.96
CA ASN A 72 -5.27 -14.71 4.42
C ASN A 72 -6.53 -14.35 5.26
N ARG A 73 -6.36 -14.00 6.53
CA ARG A 73 -7.45 -13.51 7.38
C ARG A 73 -8.08 -12.25 6.80
N MET A 74 -7.26 -11.25 6.46
CA MET A 74 -7.73 -9.99 5.90
C MET A 74 -8.36 -10.21 4.52
N ALA A 75 -7.70 -10.96 3.63
CA ALA A 75 -8.22 -11.28 2.30
C ALA A 75 -9.64 -11.89 2.31
N ARG A 76 -9.91 -12.77 3.28
CA ARG A 76 -11.24 -13.37 3.47
C ARG A 76 -12.26 -12.37 4.03
N ALA A 77 -11.82 -11.44 4.87
CA ALA A 77 -12.67 -10.43 5.49
C ALA A 77 -13.07 -9.29 4.52
N THR A 78 -12.32 -9.07 3.44
CA THR A 78 -12.62 -8.04 2.45
C THR A 78 -14.05 -8.21 1.90
N PRO A 79 -14.91 -7.17 1.95
CA PRO A 79 -16.30 -7.24 1.52
C PRO A 79 -16.46 -7.63 0.06
N GLN A 80 -17.53 -8.38 -0.26
CA GLN A 80 -17.81 -8.77 -1.64
C GLN A 80 -18.01 -7.56 -2.56
N SER A 81 -18.64 -6.49 -2.05
CA SER A 81 -18.84 -5.24 -2.81
C SER A 81 -17.52 -4.57 -3.24
N VAL A 82 -16.45 -4.74 -2.47
CA VAL A 82 -15.10 -4.26 -2.81
C VAL A 82 -14.48 -5.20 -3.85
N LYS A 83 -14.56 -6.52 -3.65
CA LYS A 83 -14.03 -7.54 -4.57
C LYS A 83 -14.63 -7.42 -5.97
N ASP A 84 -15.94 -7.18 -6.07
CA ASP A 84 -16.63 -7.05 -7.36
C ASP A 84 -16.15 -5.85 -8.20
N LYS A 85 -15.48 -4.88 -7.57
CA LYS A 85 -14.94 -3.67 -8.21
C LYS A 85 -13.44 -3.71 -8.44
N THR A 86 -12.74 -4.73 -7.94
CA THR A 86 -11.31 -4.89 -8.21
C THR A 86 -11.09 -5.61 -9.54
N PRO A 87 -10.31 -5.05 -10.49
CA PRO A 87 -10.01 -5.74 -11.74
C PRO A 87 -9.08 -6.94 -11.51
N VAL A 88 -9.03 -7.88 -12.45
CA VAL A 88 -8.13 -9.05 -12.39
C VAL A 88 -6.67 -8.63 -12.16
N SER A 89 -6.22 -7.53 -12.76
CA SER A 89 -4.86 -7.00 -12.57
C SER A 89 -4.58 -6.54 -11.14
N PHE A 90 -5.61 -6.12 -10.39
CA PHE A 90 -5.51 -5.80 -8.97
C PHE A 90 -5.37 -7.08 -8.16
N GLU A 91 -6.19 -8.09 -8.43
CA GLU A 91 -6.17 -9.39 -7.72
C GLU A 91 -4.84 -10.13 -7.90
N GLN A 92 -4.23 -10.01 -9.09
CA GLN A 92 -2.90 -10.53 -9.40
C GLN A 92 -1.78 -9.94 -8.52
N ILE A 93 -2.03 -8.83 -7.83
CA ILE A 93 -1.11 -8.23 -6.85
C ILE A 93 -1.61 -8.46 -5.43
N GLY A 94 -2.89 -8.20 -5.16
CA GLY A 94 -3.49 -8.28 -3.83
C GLY A 94 -3.43 -9.69 -3.23
N GLY A 95 -3.85 -10.71 -3.98
CA GLY A 95 -3.81 -12.11 -3.54
C GLY A 95 -2.39 -12.56 -3.14
N PRO A 96 -1.39 -12.43 -4.03
CA PRO A 96 0.01 -12.74 -3.68
C PRO A 96 0.56 -11.95 -2.50
N THR A 97 0.14 -10.70 -2.30
CA THR A 97 0.55 -9.91 -1.13
C THR A 97 0.08 -10.54 0.18
N HIS A 98 -1.19 -10.97 0.25
CA HIS A 98 -1.69 -11.69 1.43
C HIS A 98 -0.99 -13.04 1.65
N MET A 99 -0.59 -13.74 0.58
CA MET A 99 0.19 -14.97 0.69
C MET A 99 1.60 -14.72 1.24
N LEU A 100 2.27 -13.62 0.85
CA LEU A 100 3.59 -13.26 1.39
C LEU A 100 3.53 -12.90 2.87
N PHE A 101 2.46 -12.25 3.33
CA PHE A 101 2.21 -12.08 4.76
C PHE A 101 2.06 -13.43 5.48
N GLU A 102 1.36 -14.40 4.89
CA GLU A 102 1.26 -15.74 5.49
C GLU A 102 2.62 -16.46 5.51
N ALA A 103 3.40 -16.35 4.45
CA ALA A 103 4.76 -16.89 4.37
C ALA A 103 5.66 -16.29 5.45
N LEU A 104 5.60 -14.98 5.71
CA LEU A 104 6.32 -14.35 6.82
C LEU A 104 5.91 -14.92 8.17
N ALA A 105 4.62 -15.19 8.39
CA ALA A 105 4.16 -15.80 9.63
C ALA A 105 4.66 -17.24 9.81
N ILE A 106 4.72 -18.02 8.73
CA ILE A 106 5.24 -19.39 8.74
C ILE A 106 6.75 -19.38 8.97
N ASN A 107 7.50 -18.62 8.19
CA ASN A 107 8.96 -18.56 8.30
C ASN A 107 9.38 -18.05 9.68
N ALA A 108 8.73 -17.00 10.20
CA ALA A 108 9.02 -16.48 11.54
C ALA A 108 8.69 -17.47 12.68
N ALA A 109 7.86 -18.49 12.43
CA ALA A 109 7.64 -19.55 13.42
C ALA A 109 8.86 -20.48 13.53
N GLU A 110 9.58 -20.67 12.43
CA GLU A 110 10.72 -21.59 12.33
C GLU A 110 12.06 -20.93 12.65
N VAL A 111 12.17 -19.59 12.62
CA VAL A 111 13.45 -18.92 12.87
C VAL A 111 13.97 -19.09 14.30
N ASP A 112 15.29 -19.23 14.44
CA ASP A 112 16.08 -18.93 15.63
C ASP A 112 16.37 -17.42 15.69
N GLU A 113 15.80 -16.74 16.67
CA GLU A 113 15.98 -15.29 16.88
C GLU A 113 17.41 -14.89 17.28
N ASN A 114 18.27 -15.86 17.61
CA ASN A 114 19.70 -15.64 17.84
C ASN A 114 20.55 -15.80 16.58
N ASP A 115 19.97 -16.29 15.49
CA ASP A 115 20.62 -16.37 14.18
C ASP A 115 20.30 -15.12 13.35
N ALA A 116 21.33 -14.29 13.15
CA ALA A 116 21.19 -13.04 12.42
C ALA A 116 20.91 -13.26 10.91
N ASP A 117 21.34 -14.39 10.34
CA ASP A 117 21.11 -14.70 8.93
C ASP A 117 19.63 -15.10 8.71
N GLU A 118 19.02 -15.82 9.64
CA GLU A 118 17.59 -16.16 9.54
C GLU A 118 16.68 -14.92 9.72
N LEU A 119 17.04 -13.98 10.60
CA LEU A 119 16.34 -12.69 10.70
C LEU A 119 16.51 -11.83 9.45
N LYS A 120 17.68 -11.90 8.79
CA LYS A 120 17.93 -11.24 7.51
C LYS A 120 17.04 -11.81 6.40
N ASP A 121 16.83 -13.13 6.34
CA ASP A 121 15.92 -13.74 5.37
C ASP A 121 14.48 -13.23 5.52
N LEU A 122 14.01 -13.02 6.75
CA LEU A 122 12.71 -12.37 7.01
C LEU A 122 12.67 -10.92 6.54
N ALA A 123 13.77 -10.18 6.68
CA ALA A 123 13.88 -8.81 6.19
C ALA A 123 13.83 -8.75 4.66
N GLU A 124 14.53 -9.66 3.98
CA GLU A 124 14.50 -9.78 2.52
C GLU A 124 13.08 -10.10 2.04
N LEU A 125 12.42 -11.11 2.63
CA LEU A 125 11.03 -11.46 2.33
C LEU A 125 10.04 -10.30 2.57
N THR A 126 10.26 -9.51 3.64
CA THR A 126 9.48 -8.30 3.91
C THR A 126 9.68 -7.26 2.80
N GLY A 127 10.91 -7.08 2.33
CA GLY A 127 11.21 -6.23 1.17
C GLY A 127 10.53 -6.72 -0.11
N GLU A 128 10.48 -8.04 -0.33
CA GLU A 128 9.78 -8.63 -1.47
C GLU A 128 8.28 -8.33 -1.46
N LEU A 129 7.66 -8.50 -0.30
CA LEU A 129 6.26 -8.14 -0.08
C LEU A 129 6.00 -6.67 -0.38
N MET A 130 6.87 -5.77 0.11
CA MET A 130 6.71 -4.33 -0.11
C MET A 130 6.79 -3.94 -1.59
N ARG A 131 7.43 -4.73 -2.47
CA ARG A 131 7.38 -4.50 -3.92
C ARG A 131 5.96 -4.57 -4.46
N ASN A 132 5.10 -5.43 -3.91
CA ASN A 132 3.68 -5.49 -4.30
C ASN A 132 2.91 -4.25 -3.83
N CYS A 133 3.24 -3.70 -2.65
CA CYS A 133 2.65 -2.44 -2.19
C CYS A 133 2.97 -1.30 -3.17
N LEU A 134 4.23 -1.21 -3.60
CA LEU A 134 4.67 -0.22 -4.58
C LEU A 134 3.99 -0.42 -5.94
N ALA A 135 3.92 -1.66 -6.43
CA ALA A 135 3.26 -1.98 -7.69
C ALA A 135 1.76 -1.62 -7.67
N CYS A 136 1.05 -1.97 -6.59
CA CYS A 136 -0.35 -1.62 -6.42
C CYS A 136 -0.54 -0.10 -6.36
N HIS A 137 0.24 0.61 -5.54
CA HIS A 137 0.12 2.06 -5.39
C HIS A 137 0.51 2.84 -6.66
N ALA A 138 1.35 2.28 -7.51
CA ALA A 138 1.71 2.84 -8.81
C ALA A 138 0.64 2.59 -9.89
N ALA A 139 -0.17 1.54 -9.75
CA ALA A 139 -1.16 1.13 -10.74
C ALA A 139 -2.60 1.56 -10.40
N PHE A 140 -2.96 1.65 -9.12
CA PHE A 140 -4.34 1.81 -8.67
C PHE A 140 -4.51 2.99 -7.72
N THR A 141 -5.70 3.60 -7.78
CA THR A 141 -6.18 4.60 -6.82
C THR A 141 -7.62 4.29 -6.46
N VAL A 142 -8.04 4.65 -5.25
CA VAL A 142 -9.41 4.34 -4.79
C VAL A 142 -10.43 5.15 -5.58
N ASN A 143 -10.14 6.43 -5.82
CA ASN A 143 -10.92 7.39 -6.60
C ASN A 143 -10.24 8.76 -6.56
#